data_AF-A0A7Y3DP09-F1
#
_entry.id   AF-A0A7Y3DP09-F1
#
_cell.length_a   1.000
_cell.length_b   1.000
_cell.length_c   1.000
_cell.angle_alpha   90.00
_cell.angle_beta   90.00
_cell.angle_gamma   90.00
#
_symmetry.space_group_name_H-M   'P 1'
#
loop_
_entity.id
_entity.type
_entity.pdbx_description
1 polymer ?
#
loop_
_entity_poly.entity_id
_entity_poly.type
_entity_poly.pdbx_seq_one_letter_code
_entity_poly.pdbx_strand_id
1 'polypeptide(L)'
;MLCCTKCNALIPRQVINSKSLNACLPCGSLLRADVFPAFYKSFPKEQPGEALQMDKEAGCFYHPQKKAVVPCSVCGRFVCALCDVSLNGRDLCPACFEKGKTKGKIKNLENHRTCYDSIALLVATVPL
;
A
#
# COMPACT_ATOMS: atom_id res chain seq x y z
N MET A 1 10.23 -12.76 -6.37
CA MET A 1 10.46 -14.22 -6.26
C MET A 1 9.69 -14.72 -5.04
N LEU A 2 9.09 -15.91 -5.08
CA LEU A 2 8.36 -16.47 -3.95
C LEU A 2 9.12 -17.66 -3.37
N CYS A 3 9.20 -17.71 -2.04
CA CYS A 3 9.96 -18.71 -1.31
C CYS A 3 9.05 -19.43 -0.32
N CYS A 4 9.39 -20.68 0.00
CA CYS A 4 8.77 -21.45 1.07
C CYS A 4 9.00 -20.76 2.41
N THR A 5 7.94 -20.57 3.20
CA THR A 5 8.01 -19.91 4.51
C THR A 5 8.81 -20.70 5.57
N LYS A 6 9.04 -21.99 5.35
CA LYS A 6 9.79 -22.86 6.28
C LYS A 6 11.27 -22.98 5.93
N CYS A 7 11.61 -23.22 4.66
CA CYS A 7 12.98 -23.52 4.24
C CYS A 7 13.57 -22.50 3.26
N ASN A 8 12.84 -21.43 2.94
CA ASN A 8 13.23 -20.38 1.98
C ASN A 8 13.57 -20.87 0.55
N ALA A 9 13.28 -22.12 0.22
CA ALA A 9 13.45 -22.63 -1.13
C ALA A 9 12.49 -21.94 -2.11
N LEU A 10 12.96 -21.69 -3.34
CA LEU A 10 12.15 -21.10 -4.40
C LEU A 10 10.96 -21.99 -4.74
N ILE A 11 9.77 -21.39 -4.80
CA ILE A 11 8.55 -22.09 -5.18
C ILE A 11 8.49 -22.20 -6.71
N PRO A 12 8.34 -23.42 -7.27
CA PRO A 12 8.18 -23.59 -8.72
C PRO A 12 6.91 -22.90 -9.23
N ARG A 13 6.97 -22.39 -10.47
CA ARG A 13 5.82 -21.68 -11.07
C ARG A 13 4.57 -22.55 -11.19
N GLN A 14 4.70 -23.87 -11.37
CA GLN A 14 3.54 -24.76 -11.48
C GLN A 14 2.71 -24.83 -10.19
N VAL A 15 3.31 -24.57 -9.03
CA VAL A 15 2.64 -24.62 -7.73
C VAL A 15 1.86 -23.33 -7.46
N ILE A 16 2.24 -22.23 -8.12
CA ILE A 16 1.62 -20.91 -7.96
C ILE A 16 0.24 -20.90 -8.64
N ASN A 17 -0.77 -20.36 -7.97
CA ASN A 17 -2.17 -20.28 -8.44
C ASN A 17 -2.80 -21.65 -8.79
N SER A 18 -2.25 -22.75 -8.27
CA SER A 18 -2.79 -24.10 -8.44
C SER A 18 -4.09 -24.36 -7.64
N LYS A 19 -4.48 -23.43 -6.76
CA LYS A 19 -5.63 -23.54 -5.82
C LYS A 19 -5.53 -24.71 -4.84
N SER A 20 -4.41 -25.42 -4.78
CA SER A 20 -4.19 -26.58 -3.91
C SER A 20 -3.01 -26.37 -2.94
N LEU A 21 -3.01 -27.14 -1.86
CA LEU A 21 -1.85 -27.30 -0.98
C LEU A 21 -0.89 -28.29 -1.64
N ASN A 22 0.34 -27.86 -1.88
CA ASN A 22 1.39 -28.68 -2.49
C ASN A 22 2.54 -28.84 -1.51
N ALA A 23 3.18 -30.01 -1.51
CA ALA A 23 4.37 -30.23 -0.70
C ALA A 23 5.56 -29.46 -1.31
N CYS A 24 6.31 -28.77 -0.44
CA CYS A 24 7.57 -28.16 -0.81
C CYS A 24 8.59 -29.26 -1.16
N LEU A 25 9.19 -29.21 -2.36
CA LEU A 25 10.16 -30.24 -2.81
C LEU A 25 11.32 -30.45 -1.81
N PRO A 26 11.91 -29.39 -1.20
CA PRO A 26 13.07 -29.59 -0.33
C PRO A 26 12.73 -29.93 1.14
N CYS A 27 11.60 -29.48 1.68
CA CYS A 27 11.31 -29.63 3.12
C CYS A 27 10.00 -30.37 3.45
N GLY A 28 9.23 -30.75 2.43
CA GLY A 28 7.98 -31.49 2.58
C GLY A 28 6.82 -30.70 3.19
N SER A 29 7.00 -29.44 3.60
CA SER A 29 5.90 -28.67 4.19
C SER A 29 4.81 -28.40 3.15
N LEU A 30 3.55 -28.57 3.54
CA LEU A 30 2.42 -28.17 2.71
C LEU A 30 2.34 -26.65 2.61
N LEU A 31 2.29 -26.12 1.38
CA LEU A 31 2.15 -24.70 1.11
C LEU A 31 1.21 -24.46 -0.06
N ARG A 32 0.55 -23.30 -0.05
CA ARG A 32 -0.24 -22.77 -1.15
C ARG A 32 0.26 -21.36 -1.44
N ALA A 33 0.53 -21.08 -2.71
CA ALA A 33 1.00 -19.78 -3.17
C ALA A 33 -0.01 -19.21 -4.18
N ASP A 34 -0.68 -18.14 -3.82
CA ASP A 34 -1.57 -17.40 -4.72
C ASP A 34 -0.92 -16.04 -5.05
N VAL A 35 -0.82 -15.72 -6.33
CA VAL A 35 -0.39 -14.41 -6.83
C VAL A 35 -1.51 -13.76 -7.61
N PHE A 36 -1.75 -12.48 -7.32
CA PHE A 36 -2.70 -11.66 -8.06
C PHE A 36 -1.99 -10.92 -9.19
N PRO A 37 -2.71 -10.43 -10.21
CA PRO A 37 -2.10 -9.68 -11.32
C PRO A 37 -1.20 -8.51 -10.89
N ALA A 38 -1.46 -7.93 -9.71
CA ALA A 38 -0.63 -6.90 -9.10
C ALA A 38 0.83 -7.33 -8.87
N PHE A 39 1.11 -8.62 -8.70
CA PHE A 39 2.47 -9.16 -8.51
C PHE A 39 3.39 -8.88 -9.70
N TYR A 40 2.83 -8.78 -10.91
CA TYR A 40 3.60 -8.54 -12.13
C TYR A 40 3.68 -7.06 -12.50
N LYS A 41 2.96 -6.18 -11.79
CA LYS A 41 3.08 -4.74 -12.03
C LYS A 41 4.43 -4.26 -11.50
N SER A 42 5.17 -3.54 -12.34
CA SER A 42 6.32 -2.78 -11.88
C SER A 42 5.81 -1.65 -10.99
N PHE A 43 6.18 -1.68 -9.72
CA PHE A 43 5.97 -0.53 -8.86
C PHE A 43 6.97 0.56 -9.24
N PRO A 44 6.53 1.83 -9.38
CA PRO A 44 7.49 2.92 -9.42
C PRO A 44 8.36 2.84 -8.17
N LYS A 45 9.66 3.06 -8.30
CA LYS A 45 10.54 3.22 -7.13
C LYS A 45 10.00 4.41 -6.35
N GLU A 46 9.29 4.15 -5.25
CA GLU A 46 8.92 5.20 -4.30
C GLU A 46 10.21 5.88 -3.83
N GLN A 47 10.19 7.21 -3.74
CA GLN A 47 11.32 7.95 -3.20
C GLN A 47 11.40 7.65 -1.70
N PRO A 48 12.43 6.93 -1.22
CA PRO A 48 12.60 6.76 0.22
C PRO A 48 12.82 8.15 0.83
N GLY A 49 12.23 8.39 2.00
CA GLY A 49 12.42 9.66 2.72
C GLY A 49 13.91 9.94 2.92
N GLU A 50 14.40 11.03 2.34
CA GLU A 50 15.80 11.41 2.36
C GLU A 50 16.25 11.66 3.81
N ALA A 51 17.42 11.11 4.17
CA ALA A 51 18.01 11.34 5.48
C ALA A 51 18.46 12.81 5.58
N LEU A 52 18.34 13.41 6.76
CA LEU A 52 18.95 14.73 7.00
C LEU A 52 20.45 14.62 6.85
N GLN A 53 21.02 15.32 5.87
CA GLN A 53 22.45 15.31 5.63
C GLN A 53 23.17 16.50 6.29
N MET A 54 22.44 17.53 6.73
CA MET A 54 23.01 18.75 7.32
C MET A 54 22.11 19.37 8.41
N ASP A 55 22.73 20.02 9.41
CA ASP A 55 22.06 20.74 10.51
C ASP A 55 21.21 21.96 10.07
N LYS A 56 21.27 22.36 8.80
CA LYS A 56 20.50 23.49 8.23
C LYS A 56 19.20 23.07 7.53
N GLU A 57 18.87 21.79 7.51
CA GLU A 57 17.66 21.29 6.89
C GLU A 57 16.53 21.15 7.91
N ALA A 58 15.30 21.47 7.52
CA ALA A 58 14.14 21.25 8.37
C ALA A 58 13.86 19.75 8.47
N GLY A 59 13.81 19.22 9.70
CA GLY A 59 13.43 17.84 9.97
C GLY A 59 11.91 17.62 9.94
N CYS A 60 11.49 16.39 9.65
CA CYS A 60 10.10 15.99 9.76
C CYS A 60 9.67 16.00 11.24
N PHE A 61 8.49 16.56 11.51
CA PHE A 61 7.91 16.63 12.85
C PHE A 61 7.77 15.24 13.52
N TYR A 62 7.50 14.19 12.74
CA TYR A 62 7.37 12.81 13.24
C TYR A 62 8.67 12.03 13.23
N HIS A 63 9.60 12.41 12.37
CA HIS A 63 10.86 11.70 12.16
C HIS A 63 12.00 12.72 12.11
N PRO A 64 12.56 13.11 13.27
CA PRO A 64 13.56 14.16 13.35
C PRO A 64 14.85 13.90 12.56
N GLN A 65 15.07 12.65 12.14
CA GLN A 65 16.24 12.22 11.33
C GLN A 65 15.97 12.27 9.81
N LYS A 66 14.73 12.52 9.39
CA LYS A 66 14.34 12.57 7.98
C LYS A 66 14.09 14.01 7.57
N LYS A 67 14.59 14.38 6.40
CA LYS A 67 14.41 15.71 5.84
C LYS A 67 12.93 15.93 5.52
N ALA A 68 12.42 17.08 5.95
CA ALA A 68 11.10 17.51 5.54
C ALA A 68 11.15 18.02 4.10
N VAL A 69 10.17 17.61 3.31
CA VAL A 69 10.03 18.00 1.90
C VAL A 69 8.94 19.03 1.71
N VAL A 70 7.90 19.02 2.55
CA VAL A 70 6.74 19.90 2.44
C VAL A 70 6.13 20.24 3.81
N PRO A 71 5.58 21.45 4.00
CA PRO A 71 4.74 21.76 5.16
C PRO A 71 3.28 21.32 4.92
N CYS A 72 2.64 20.75 5.94
CA CYS A 72 1.22 20.40 5.92
C CYS A 72 0.34 21.64 5.71
N SER A 73 -0.53 21.63 4.70
CA SER A 73 -1.39 22.77 4.34
C SER A 73 -2.43 23.16 5.41
N VAL A 74 -2.62 22.33 6.44
CA VAL A 74 -3.62 22.55 7.50
C VAL A 74 -3.00 23.00 8.83
N CYS A 75 -1.88 22.40 9.23
CA CYS A 75 -1.26 22.68 10.54
C CYS A 75 0.16 23.24 10.44
N GLY A 76 0.71 23.39 9.24
CA GLY A 76 2.05 23.94 9.00
C GLY A 76 3.21 23.02 9.41
N ARG A 77 2.95 21.84 10.00
CA ARG A 77 4.02 20.90 10.37
C ARG A 77 4.80 20.45 9.14
N PHE A 78 6.12 20.52 9.23
CA PHE A 78 7.05 19.96 8.26
C PHE A 78 6.99 18.43 8.26
N VAL A 79 6.80 17.82 7.09
CA VAL A 79 6.71 16.37 6.91
C VAL A 79 7.69 15.88 5.85
N CYS A 80 8.26 14.69 6.06
CA CYS A 80 9.08 14.00 5.05
C CYS A 80 8.20 13.34 3.99
N ALA A 81 8.79 12.92 2.87
CA ALA A 81 8.09 12.28 1.75
C ALA A 81 7.24 11.04 2.15
N LEU A 82 7.58 10.35 3.25
CA LEU A 82 6.81 9.21 3.76
C LEU A 82 5.60 9.62 4.61
N CYS A 83 5.64 10.81 5.20
CA CYS A 83 4.56 11.35 6.03
C CYS A 83 3.66 12.29 5.23
N ASP A 84 4.03 12.61 4.00
CA ASP A 84 3.23 13.43 3.12
C ASP A 84 2.08 12.62 2.51
N VAL A 85 0.87 13.13 2.66
CA VAL A 85 -0.34 12.58 2.07
C VAL A 85 -0.91 13.62 1.11
N SER A 86 -0.53 13.52 -0.16
CA SER A 86 -1.04 14.39 -1.21
C SER A 86 -2.46 14.00 -1.61
N LEU A 87 -3.44 14.87 -1.34
CA LEU A 87 -4.85 14.62 -1.62
C LEU A 87 -5.56 15.88 -2.12
N ASN A 88 -6.20 15.78 -3.30
CA ASN A 88 -6.82 16.93 -3.98
C ASN A 88 -5.87 18.13 -4.15
N GLY A 89 -4.59 17.87 -4.45
CA GLY A 89 -3.57 18.91 -4.60
C GLY A 89 -3.17 19.61 -3.29
N ARG A 90 -3.41 18.98 -2.14
CA ARG A 90 -2.98 19.46 -0.83
C ARG A 90 -2.10 18.43 -0.15
N ASP A 91 -1.05 18.90 0.49
CA ASP A 91 -0.11 18.06 1.23
C ASP A 91 -0.50 18.05 2.70
N LEU A 92 -0.87 16.87 3.19
CA LEU A 92 -1.43 16.68 4.52
C LEU A 92 -0.54 15.79 5.36
N CYS A 93 -0.35 16.15 6.63
CA CYS A 93 0.25 15.23 7.58
C CYS A 93 -0.76 14.13 7.99
N PRO A 94 -0.30 12.97 8.49
CA PRO A 94 -1.16 11.83 8.80
C PRO A 94 -2.24 12.18 9.85
N ALA A 95 -1.88 13.01 10.84
CA ALA A 95 -2.84 13.45 11.86
C ALA A 95 -3.93 14.36 11.30
N CYS A 96 -3.62 15.22 10.33
CA CYS A 96 -4.60 16.08 9.67
C CYS A 96 -5.48 15.29 8.69
N PHE A 97 -4.90 14.29 8.01
CA PHE A 97 -5.65 13.37 7.16
C PHE A 97 -6.70 12.58 7.96
N GLU A 98 -6.31 11.94 9.06
CA GLU A 98 -7.24 11.18 9.92
C GLU A 98 -8.34 12.07 10.54
N LYS A 99 -7.98 13.28 10.99
CA LYS A 99 -8.96 14.27 11.47
C LYS A 99 -9.90 14.75 10.33
N GLY A 100 -9.40 14.83 9.10
CA GLY A 100 -10.19 15.21 7.93
C GLY A 100 -11.18 14.11 7.52
N LYS A 101 -10.73 12.85 7.57
CA LYS A 101 -11.53 11.64 7.32
C LYS A 101 -12.69 11.52 8.29
N THR A 102 -12.41 11.58 9.59
CA THR A 102 -13.45 11.47 10.65
C THR A 102 -14.48 12.59 10.61
N LYS A 103 -14.08 13.81 10.20
CA LYS A 103 -14.98 14.96 10.11
C LYS A 103 -15.72 15.08 8.76
N GLY A 104 -15.54 14.15 7.83
CA GLY A 104 -16.15 14.21 6.50
C GLY A 104 -15.77 15.46 5.68
N LYS A 105 -14.70 16.17 6.05
CA LYS A 105 -14.29 17.42 5.38
C LYS A 105 -13.50 17.19 4.10
N ILE A 106 -13.08 15.95 3.86
CA ILE A 106 -12.43 15.55 2.63
C ILE A 106 -13.53 15.13 1.64
N LYS A 107 -13.94 16.07 0.80
CA LYS A 107 -15.05 15.89 -0.17
C LYS A 107 -14.84 14.74 -1.16
N ASN A 108 -13.58 14.34 -1.40
CA ASN A 108 -13.18 13.31 -2.37
C ASN A 108 -12.57 12.07 -1.69
N LEU A 109 -13.00 11.74 -0.46
CA LEU A 109 -12.60 10.48 0.17
C LEU A 109 -13.61 9.39 -0.18
N GLU A 110 -13.33 8.64 -1.24
CA GLU A 110 -14.10 7.45 -1.60
C GLU A 110 -13.86 6.34 -0.57
N ASN A 111 -14.70 6.26 0.45
CA ASN A 111 -14.67 5.16 1.43
C ASN A 111 -15.44 3.92 0.96
N HIS A 112 -16.14 4.02 -0.17
CA HIS A 112 -16.86 2.92 -0.79
C HIS A 112 -16.78 3.09 -2.31
N ARG A 113 -16.78 1.96 -3.01
CA ARG A 113 -16.97 1.92 -4.46
C ARG A 113 -18.04 0.91 -4.76
N THR A 114 -18.98 1.28 -5.62
CA THR A 114 -19.98 0.34 -6.13
C THR A 114 -19.29 -0.60 -7.12
N CYS A 115 -19.27 -1.89 -6.80
CA CYS A 115 -18.73 -2.91 -7.70
C CYS A 115 -19.77 -3.25 -8.78
N TYR A 116 -19.88 -2.40 -9.81
CA TYR A 116 -20.82 -2.60 -10.92
C TYR A 116 -20.66 -3.97 -11.61
N ASP A 117 -19.43 -4.48 -11.72
CA ASP A 117 -19.15 -5.81 -12.29
C ASP A 117 -19.84 -6.92 -11.50
N SER A 118 -19.80 -6.84 -10.17
CA SER A 118 -20.46 -7.79 -9.29
C SER A 118 -21.99 -7.69 -9.40
N ILE A 119 -22.53 -6.48 -9.53
CA ILE A 119 -23.96 -6.26 -9.74
C ILE A 119 -24.39 -6.83 -11.09
N ALA A 120 -23.65 -6.54 -12.16
CA ALA A 120 -23.95 -7.04 -13.51
C ALA A 120 -23.91 -8.57 -13.58
N LEU A 121 -22.90 -9.20 -12.96
CA LEU A 121 -22.81 -10.65 -12.86
C LEU A 121 -24.00 -11.25 -12.09
N LEU A 122 -24.41 -10.61 -10.99
CA LEU A 122 -25.52 -11.09 -10.17
C LEU A 122 -26.85 -10.99 -10.91
N VAL A 123 -27.11 -9.87 -11.61
CA VAL A 123 -28.31 -9.70 -12.44
C VAL A 123 -28.36 -10.69 -13.60
N ALA A 124 -27.22 -11.03 -14.20
CA ALA A 124 -27.16 -11.99 -15.31
C ALA A 124 -27.33 -13.46 -14.88
N THR A 125 -27.07 -13.79 -13.61
CA THR A 125 -27.02 -15.19 -13.12
C THR A 125 -28.19 -15.56 -12.23
N VAL A 126 -28.93 -14.59 -11.69
CA VAL A 126 -30.15 -14.85 -10.90
C VAL A 126 -31.30 -15.18 -11.85
N PRO A 127 -31.92 -16.37 -11.76
CA PRO A 127 -33.11 -16.68 -12.52
C PRO A 127 -34.28 -15.84 -12.01
N LEU A 128 -34.98 -15.17 -12.93
CA LEU A 128 -36.23 -14.45 -12.67
C LEU A 128 -37.38 -15.40 -12.33
#